data_AF-B3S593-F1
#
_entry.id   AF-B3S593-F1
#
_cell.length_a   1.000
_cell.length_b   1.000
_cell.length_c   1.000
_cell.angle_alpha   90.00
_cell.angle_beta   90.00
_cell.angle_gamma   90.00
#
_symmetry.space_group_name_H-M   'P 1'
#
loop_
_entity.id
_entity.type
_entity.pdbx_description
1 polymer ?
#
loop_
_entity_poly.entity_id
_entity_poly.type
_entity_poly.pdbx_seq_one_letter_code
_entity_poly.pdbx_strand_id
1 'polypeptide(L)'
;ADVKGLKWRRYQARTDTASLPLSDPILVSYANALAQDVLCVWQHLNGMKELWLFWFGDDPNLSNILSSELKDVEYGTFKDGFTYRCRILLFKAIHNSIERGLLAKSFVRYGRWFVEPERKDKKIYSFNEEQVSVAFSFFLFGKSTVCTSVEIQHHSSLYSLTVDDITKARQSLNGLDGKVLVMNLLILSIIHLLFRYCYSIW
;
A
#
# COMPACT_ATOMS: atom_id res chain seq x y z
N ALA A 1 14.70 2.77 14.84
CA ALA A 1 14.75 1.49 15.58
C ALA A 1 15.97 0.68 15.13
N ASP A 2 16.57 -0.13 16.01
CA ASP A 2 17.70 -1.02 15.65
C ASP A 2 17.18 -2.30 14.96
N VAL A 3 17.77 -2.68 13.82
CA VAL A 3 17.39 -3.86 13.01
C VAL A 3 18.31 -5.06 13.20
N LYS A 4 19.22 -5.06 14.18
CA LYS A 4 20.08 -6.23 14.46
C LYS A 4 19.33 -7.54 14.72
N GLY A 5 18.10 -7.45 15.23
CA GLY A 5 17.23 -8.61 15.48
C GLY A 5 16.28 -8.94 14.33
N LEU A 6 16.38 -8.26 13.19
CA LEU A 6 15.50 -8.46 12.06
C LEU A 6 15.77 -9.81 11.40
N LYS A 7 14.69 -10.55 11.19
CA LYS A 7 14.64 -11.77 10.39
C LYS A 7 13.71 -11.55 9.20
N TRP A 8 13.94 -12.28 8.13
CA TRP A 8 13.05 -12.30 6.99
C TRP A 8 12.97 -13.67 6.35
N ARG A 9 11.88 -13.86 5.60
CA ARG A 9 11.69 -15.01 4.74
C ARG A 9 11.05 -14.58 3.43
N ARG A 10 11.48 -15.23 2.36
CA ARG A 10 11.02 -14.97 1.00
C ARG A 10 10.35 -16.20 0.45
N TYR A 11 9.17 -15.97 -0.09
CA TYR A 11 8.36 -16.95 -0.78
C TYR A 11 8.22 -16.57 -2.24
N GLN A 12 8.12 -17.57 -3.11
CA GLN A 12 7.90 -17.38 -4.53
C GLN A 12 6.74 -18.25 -5.02
N ALA A 13 5.97 -17.70 -5.94
CA ALA A 13 5.03 -18.44 -6.77
C ALA A 13 5.45 -18.33 -8.23
N ARG A 14 5.25 -19.42 -8.98
CA ARG A 14 5.35 -19.33 -10.44
C ARG A 14 4.23 -18.45 -10.96
N THR A 15 4.57 -17.57 -11.88
CA THR A 15 3.56 -16.74 -12.54
C THR A 15 2.82 -17.60 -13.54
N ASP A 16 1.62 -18.06 -13.17
CA ASP A 16 0.68 -18.58 -14.14
C ASP A 16 -0.17 -17.41 -14.66
N THR A 17 0.02 -17.05 -15.92
CA THR A 17 -0.60 -15.87 -16.56
C THR A 17 -2.12 -15.95 -16.61
N ALA A 18 -2.69 -17.13 -16.34
CA ALA A 18 -4.13 -17.40 -16.35
C ALA A 18 -4.82 -17.30 -14.97
N SER A 19 -4.08 -17.10 -13.87
CA SER A 19 -4.69 -17.05 -12.53
C SER A 19 -5.44 -15.73 -12.30
N LEU A 20 -6.69 -15.82 -11.83
CA LEU A 20 -7.46 -14.66 -11.40
C LEU A 20 -6.77 -14.00 -10.19
N PRO A 21 -6.80 -12.67 -10.02
CA PRO A 21 -6.12 -12.00 -8.90
C PRO A 21 -6.55 -12.52 -7.52
N LEU A 22 -7.82 -12.90 -7.38
CA LEU A 22 -8.38 -13.43 -6.12
C LEU A 22 -7.92 -14.87 -5.83
N SER A 23 -7.45 -15.60 -6.83
CA SER A 23 -6.87 -16.94 -6.68
C SER A 23 -5.35 -16.94 -6.63
N ASP A 24 -4.71 -15.76 -6.69
CA ASP A 24 -3.25 -15.68 -6.69
C ASP A 24 -2.70 -16.01 -5.29
N PRO A 25 -1.84 -17.03 -5.16
CA PRO A 25 -1.36 -17.49 -3.86
C PRO A 25 -0.49 -16.44 -3.14
N ILE A 26 0.21 -15.57 -3.87
CA ILE A 26 1.00 -14.47 -3.29
C ILE A 26 0.06 -13.38 -2.76
N LEU A 27 -0.96 -12.99 -3.51
CA LEU A 27 -1.90 -11.95 -3.09
C LEU A 27 -2.76 -12.39 -1.90
N VAL A 28 -3.24 -13.63 -1.92
CA VAL A 28 -3.98 -14.21 -0.78
C VAL A 28 -3.10 -14.25 0.46
N SER A 29 -1.85 -14.73 0.34
CA SER A 29 -0.94 -14.82 1.48
C SER A 29 -0.53 -13.44 2.01
N TYR A 30 -0.35 -12.48 1.11
CA TYR A 30 -0.10 -11.08 1.46
C TYR A 30 -1.28 -10.47 2.23
N ALA A 31 -2.52 -10.70 1.78
CA ALA A 31 -3.71 -10.22 2.47
C ALA A 31 -3.83 -10.85 3.88
N ASN A 32 -3.57 -12.15 4.02
CA ASN A 32 -3.57 -12.84 5.32
C ASN A 32 -2.47 -12.32 6.25
N ALA A 33 -1.28 -12.06 5.72
CA ALA A 33 -0.17 -11.47 6.49
C ALA A 33 -0.54 -10.08 7.01
N LEU A 34 -1.14 -9.24 6.15
CA LEU A 34 -1.66 -7.93 6.56
C LEU A 34 -2.74 -8.05 7.63
N ALA A 35 -3.65 -9.02 7.53
CA ALA A 35 -4.72 -9.21 8.52
C ALA A 35 -4.17 -9.61 9.91
N GLN A 36 -2.98 -10.20 9.98
CA GLN A 36 -2.32 -10.63 11.21
C GLN A 36 -1.20 -9.68 11.66
N ASP A 37 -1.18 -8.45 11.14
CA ASP A 37 -0.18 -7.42 11.46
C ASP A 37 1.27 -7.86 11.20
N VAL A 38 1.49 -8.82 10.30
CA VAL A 38 2.83 -9.23 9.90
C VAL A 38 3.40 -8.20 8.92
N LEU A 39 4.65 -7.79 9.16
CA LEU A 39 5.34 -6.85 8.30
C LEU A 39 5.69 -7.52 6.98
N CYS A 40 5.00 -7.16 5.90
CA CYS A 40 5.13 -7.84 4.62
C CYS A 40 5.11 -6.91 3.40
N VAL A 41 5.70 -7.40 2.30
CA VAL A 41 5.63 -6.77 0.99
C VAL A 41 5.65 -7.86 -0.08
N TRP A 42 4.92 -7.65 -1.16
CA TRP A 42 5.03 -8.49 -2.35
C TRP A 42 5.52 -7.66 -3.54
N GLN A 43 6.10 -8.34 -4.52
CA GLN A 43 6.51 -7.72 -5.77
C GLN A 43 6.42 -8.71 -6.92
N HIS A 44 6.31 -8.18 -8.13
CA HIS A 44 6.47 -8.94 -9.36
C HIS A 44 7.75 -8.47 -10.06
N LEU A 45 8.74 -9.35 -10.16
CA LEU A 45 10.04 -9.03 -10.75
C LEU A 45 10.45 -10.14 -11.71
N ASN A 46 10.80 -9.77 -12.94
CA ASN A 46 11.27 -10.69 -13.98
C ASN A 46 10.34 -11.90 -14.21
N GLY A 47 9.03 -11.66 -14.23
CA GLY A 47 8.05 -12.73 -14.44
C GLY A 47 7.89 -13.67 -13.24
N MET A 48 8.36 -13.31 -12.05
CA MET A 48 8.17 -14.05 -10.80
C MET A 48 7.48 -13.19 -9.76
N LYS A 49 6.47 -13.75 -9.08
CA LYS A 49 5.84 -13.11 -7.92
C LYS A 49 6.53 -13.58 -6.66
N GLU A 50 6.89 -12.64 -5.80
CA GLU A 50 7.56 -12.91 -4.54
C GLU A 50 6.84 -12.23 -3.39
N LEU A 51 6.81 -12.89 -2.24
CA LEU A 51 6.32 -12.37 -0.97
C LEU A 51 7.47 -12.38 0.03
N TRP A 52 7.68 -11.25 0.69
CA TRP A 52 8.67 -11.08 1.74
C TRP A 52 7.97 -10.80 3.06
N LEU A 53 8.34 -11.56 4.08
CA LEU A 53 7.88 -11.40 5.46
C LEU A 53 9.06 -10.97 6.32
N PHE A 54 8.82 -10.04 7.23
CA PHE A 54 9.81 -9.48 8.15
C PHE A 54 9.29 -9.56 9.58
N TRP A 55 10.15 -9.91 10.53
CA TRP A 55 9.78 -9.94 11.94
C TRP A 55 10.97 -9.80 12.87
N PHE A 56 10.67 -9.59 14.15
CA PHE A 56 11.62 -9.54 15.25
C PHE A 56 11.23 -10.61 16.28
N GLY A 57 12.22 -11.14 17.01
CA GLY A 57 11.97 -12.14 18.05
C GLY A 57 11.75 -13.54 17.49
N ASP A 58 10.75 -14.24 18.03
CA ASP A 58 10.43 -15.61 17.66
C ASP A 58 9.75 -15.70 16.29
N ASP A 59 9.78 -16.89 15.69
CA ASP A 59 9.24 -17.09 14.36
C ASP A 59 7.69 -16.97 14.38
N PRO A 60 7.10 -16.17 13.48
CA PRO A 60 5.65 -15.99 13.44
C PRO A 60 4.96 -17.29 13.06
N ASN A 61 3.72 -17.48 13.51
CA ASN A 61 2.93 -18.59 13.05
C ASN A 61 2.43 -18.34 11.62
N LEU A 62 3.01 -19.03 10.65
CA LEU A 62 2.72 -18.84 9.24
C LEU A 62 1.65 -19.79 8.68
N SER A 63 1.12 -20.73 9.49
CA SER A 63 0.25 -21.81 9.01
C SER A 63 -1.04 -21.30 8.34
N ASN A 64 -1.60 -20.19 8.85
CA ASN A 64 -2.82 -19.57 8.33
C ASN A 64 -2.53 -18.34 7.45
N ILE A 65 -1.25 -18.05 7.22
CA ILE A 65 -0.82 -16.91 6.41
C ILE A 65 -0.51 -17.38 5.00
N LEU A 66 0.23 -18.48 4.86
CA LEU A 66 0.79 -18.90 3.59
C LEU A 66 -0.10 -19.90 2.86
N SER A 67 -0.31 -19.67 1.57
CA SER A 67 -0.80 -20.71 0.66
C SER A 67 0.22 -21.84 0.54
N SER A 68 -0.27 -23.08 0.47
CA SER A 68 0.54 -24.29 0.26
C SER A 68 1.27 -24.31 -1.08
N GLU A 69 0.88 -23.46 -2.03
CA GLU A 69 1.50 -23.35 -3.36
C GLU A 69 2.78 -22.52 -3.36
N LEU A 70 3.06 -21.79 -2.27
CA LEU A 70 4.24 -20.94 -2.17
C LEU A 70 5.48 -21.76 -1.86
N LYS A 71 6.57 -21.47 -2.59
CA LYS A 71 7.88 -22.05 -2.33
C LYS A 71 8.68 -21.15 -1.41
N ASP A 72 9.14 -21.70 -0.29
CA ASP A 72 10.14 -21.05 0.57
C ASP A 72 11.49 -21.08 -0.14
N VAL A 73 12.06 -19.91 -0.41
CA VAL A 73 13.26 -19.77 -1.26
C VAL A 73 14.41 -19.07 -0.56
N GLU A 74 14.15 -18.40 0.56
CA GLU A 74 15.20 -17.70 1.32
C GLU A 74 14.74 -17.46 2.75
N TYR A 75 15.62 -17.80 3.68
CA TYR A 75 15.57 -17.33 5.06
C TYR A 75 16.83 -16.50 5.30
N GLY A 76 16.67 -15.35 5.96
CA GLY A 76 17.80 -14.51 6.28
C GLY A 76 17.61 -13.75 7.59
N THR A 77 18.75 -13.37 8.15
CA THR A 77 18.86 -12.58 9.37
C THR A 77 19.77 -11.40 9.12
N PHE A 78 19.68 -10.36 9.94
CA PHE A 78 20.57 -9.21 9.83
C PHE A 78 22.07 -9.59 9.78
N LYS A 79 22.46 -10.70 10.44
CA LYS A 79 23.83 -11.21 10.46
C LYS A 79 24.33 -11.66 9.08
N ASP A 80 23.43 -12.11 8.21
CA ASP A 80 23.76 -12.61 6.87
C ASP A 80 24.09 -11.47 5.88
N GLY A 81 23.97 -10.22 6.32
CA GLY A 81 24.24 -9.03 5.53
C GLY A 81 22.95 -8.40 5.02
N PHE A 82 22.67 -7.19 5.50
CA PHE A 82 21.46 -6.44 5.13
C PHE A 82 21.61 -5.81 3.73
N THR A 83 21.42 -6.63 2.69
CA THR A 83 21.60 -6.26 1.27
C THR A 83 20.71 -5.10 0.85
N TYR A 84 21.14 -4.29 -0.13
CA TYR A 84 20.36 -3.14 -0.62
C TYR A 84 18.92 -3.52 -0.99
N ARG A 85 18.73 -4.65 -1.69
CA ARG A 85 17.39 -5.14 -2.04
C ARG A 85 16.53 -5.44 -0.80
N CYS A 86 17.08 -6.13 0.19
CA CYS A 86 16.39 -6.40 1.45
C CYS A 86 16.01 -5.09 2.17
N ARG A 87 16.89 -4.07 2.16
CA ARG A 87 16.59 -2.74 2.73
C ARG A 87 15.37 -2.09 2.09
N ILE A 88 15.36 -2.05 0.76
CA ILE A 88 14.27 -1.44 -0.01
C ILE A 88 12.94 -2.16 0.27
N LEU A 89 12.96 -3.49 0.34
CA LEU A 89 11.77 -4.28 0.62
C LEU A 89 11.28 -4.12 2.07
N LEU A 90 12.19 -4.03 3.04
CA LEU A 90 11.82 -3.70 4.41
C LEU A 90 11.11 -2.33 4.47
N PHE A 91 11.68 -1.31 3.82
CA PHE A 91 11.09 0.02 3.82
C PHE A 91 9.72 0.04 3.15
N LYS A 92 9.55 -0.71 2.05
CA LYS A 92 8.23 -0.90 1.42
C LYS A 92 7.23 -1.58 2.37
N ALA A 93 7.65 -2.63 3.09
CA ALA A 93 6.80 -3.29 4.07
C ALA A 93 6.39 -2.35 5.23
N ILE A 94 7.32 -1.54 5.73
CA ILE A 94 7.05 -0.52 6.76
C ILE A 94 6.05 0.52 6.24
N HIS A 95 6.26 0.99 5.00
CA HIS A 95 5.31 1.88 4.33
C HIS A 95 3.91 1.26 4.24
N ASN A 96 3.79 0.00 3.81
CA ASN A 96 2.50 -0.69 3.71
C ASN A 96 1.79 -0.76 5.07
N SER A 97 2.54 -1.03 6.15
CA SER A 97 1.99 -1.10 7.50
C SER A 97 1.47 0.28 7.97
N ILE A 98 2.24 1.34 7.73
CA ILE A 98 1.84 2.72 8.05
C ILE A 98 0.64 3.16 7.21
N GLU A 99 0.66 2.90 5.90
CA GLU A 99 -0.43 3.22 4.99
C GLU A 99 -1.72 2.57 5.46
N ARG A 100 -1.71 1.26 5.76
CA ARG A 100 -2.88 0.56 6.31
C ARG A 100 -3.37 1.20 7.62
N GLY A 101 -2.47 1.54 8.54
CA GLY A 101 -2.81 2.20 9.80
C GLY A 101 -3.41 3.61 9.60
N LEU A 102 -2.96 4.35 8.60
CA LEU A 102 -3.47 5.67 8.24
C LEU A 102 -4.84 5.56 7.55
N LEU A 103 -4.99 4.63 6.60
CA LEU A 103 -6.26 4.35 5.94
C LEU A 103 -7.35 3.94 6.94
N ALA A 104 -7.01 3.13 7.95
CA ALA A 104 -7.91 2.77 9.04
C ALA A 104 -8.38 3.98 9.87
N LYS A 105 -7.61 5.08 9.85
CA LYS A 105 -7.93 6.36 10.49
C LYS A 105 -8.50 7.39 9.51
N SER A 106 -9.03 6.93 8.36
CA SER A 106 -9.64 7.78 7.31
C SER A 106 -8.69 8.72 6.57
N PHE A 107 -7.38 8.57 6.72
CA PHE A 107 -6.44 9.25 5.81
C PHE A 107 -6.53 8.64 4.42
N VAL A 108 -6.21 9.42 3.40
CA VAL A 108 -6.09 8.98 2.01
C VAL A 108 -4.69 9.26 1.50
N ARG A 109 -4.22 8.45 0.55
CA ARG A 109 -2.92 8.62 -0.10
C ARG A 109 -3.08 9.37 -1.42
N TYR A 110 -2.40 10.50 -1.56
CA TYR A 110 -2.24 11.24 -2.82
C TYR A 110 -0.75 11.31 -3.18
N GLY A 111 -0.33 10.46 -4.12
CA GLY A 111 1.09 10.33 -4.46
C GLY A 111 1.90 9.76 -3.29
N ARG A 112 2.85 10.56 -2.78
CA ARG A 112 3.64 10.23 -1.57
C ARG A 112 3.05 10.78 -0.27
N TRP A 113 2.00 11.60 -0.37
CA TRP A 113 1.39 12.31 0.74
C TRP A 113 0.20 11.55 1.29
N PHE A 114 0.05 11.58 2.62
CA PHE A 114 -1.12 11.14 3.36
C PHE A 114 -1.83 12.35 3.93
N VAL A 115 -3.14 12.39 3.77
CA VAL A 115 -3.95 13.51 4.24
C VAL A 115 -5.31 13.02 4.71
N GLU A 116 -5.83 13.60 5.78
CA GLU A 116 -7.19 13.34 6.22
C GLU A 116 -8.12 14.26 5.41
N PRO A 117 -9.01 13.71 4.56
CA PRO A 117 -9.90 14.52 3.75
C PRO A 117 -10.91 15.24 4.64
N GLU A 118 -11.24 16.48 4.29
CA GLU A 118 -12.22 17.26 5.03
C GLU A 118 -13.64 16.67 4.88
N ARG A 119 -14.37 16.66 6.00
CA ARG A 119 -15.80 16.29 6.02
C ARG A 119 -16.63 17.50 5.63
N LYS A 120 -17.45 17.37 4.59
CA LYS A 120 -18.32 18.43 4.06
C LYS A 120 -19.32 19.02 5.07
N ASP A 121 -19.57 18.32 6.18
CA ASP A 121 -20.43 18.81 7.27
C ASP A 121 -19.78 19.95 8.07
N LYS A 122 -18.47 20.16 7.92
CA LYS A 122 -17.73 21.26 8.53
C LYS A 122 -17.59 22.40 7.51
N LYS A 123 -18.47 23.39 7.68
CA LYS A 123 -18.41 24.77 7.16
C LYS A 123 -18.73 24.99 5.67
N ILE A 124 -19.84 25.68 5.46
CA ILE A 124 -20.28 26.30 4.19
C ILE A 124 -19.46 27.57 3.86
N TYR A 125 -18.48 27.96 4.68
CA TYR A 125 -17.84 29.29 4.59
C TYR A 125 -16.32 29.27 4.83
N SER A 126 -15.53 28.67 3.95
CA SER A 126 -14.09 28.95 3.85
C SER A 126 -13.47 28.27 2.62
N PHE A 127 -13.38 28.99 1.50
CA PHE A 127 -12.76 28.50 0.26
C PHE A 127 -11.22 28.38 0.30
N ASN A 128 -10.59 28.69 1.44
CA ASN A 128 -9.13 28.70 1.64
C ASN A 128 -8.70 27.87 2.85
N GLU A 129 -9.32 26.71 3.11
CA GLU A 129 -8.74 25.79 4.09
C GLU A 129 -7.59 25.04 3.40
N GLU A 130 -6.38 25.23 3.91
CA GLU A 130 -5.22 24.42 3.57
C GLU A 130 -5.13 23.31 4.62
N GLN A 131 -5.09 22.06 4.18
CA GLN A 131 -4.96 20.91 5.05
C GLN A 131 -3.52 20.43 5.13
N VAL A 132 -3.17 19.83 6.27
CA VAL A 132 -1.83 19.30 6.52
C VAL A 132 -1.69 17.92 5.88
N SER A 133 -0.74 17.81 4.96
CA SER A 133 -0.32 16.55 4.35
C SER A 133 1.00 16.08 4.95
N VAL A 134 1.16 14.77 5.10
CA VAL A 134 2.35 14.15 5.68
C VAL A 134 2.93 13.12 4.72
N ALA A 135 4.25 13.12 4.51
CA ALA A 135 4.95 12.10 3.75
C ALA A 135 6.05 11.46 4.61
N PHE A 136 6.25 10.16 4.43
CA PHE A 136 7.26 9.38 5.15
C PHE A 136 8.40 8.99 4.22
N SER A 137 9.61 8.95 4.73
CA SER A 137 10.78 8.43 4.02
C SER A 137 11.68 7.68 4.97
N PHE A 138 12.17 6.52 4.54
CA PHE A 138 12.97 5.63 5.38
C PHE A 138 14.39 5.53 4.86
N PHE A 139 15.35 5.54 5.77
CA PHE A 139 16.75 5.35 5.45
C PHE A 139 17.45 4.61 6.57
N LEU A 140 18.59 4.00 6.24
CA LEU A 140 19.48 3.47 7.25
C LEU A 140 20.47 4.55 7.67
N PHE A 141 20.63 4.67 8.97
CA PHE A 141 21.71 5.40 9.60
C PHE A 141 22.72 4.42 10.20
N GLY A 142 24.00 4.64 9.90
CA GLY A 142 25.07 3.73 10.32
C GLY A 142 24.88 2.32 9.76
N LYS A 143 25.03 1.29 10.61
CA LYS A 143 24.97 -0.12 10.19
C LYS A 143 23.62 -0.78 10.38
N SER A 144 22.81 -0.35 11.36
CA SER A 144 21.64 -1.11 11.78
C SER A 144 20.46 -0.26 12.24
N THR A 145 20.50 1.06 12.14
CA THR A 145 19.40 1.90 12.62
C THR A 145 18.54 2.33 11.45
N VAL A 146 17.27 1.91 11.44
CA VAL A 146 16.28 2.46 10.51
C VAL A 146 15.74 3.75 11.10
N CYS A 147 15.84 4.81 10.31
CA CYS A 147 15.35 6.14 10.58
C CYS A 147 14.21 6.48 9.63
N THR A 148 13.30 7.32 10.12
CA THR A 148 12.19 7.85 9.33
C THR A 148 12.31 9.37 9.32
N SER A 149 12.30 9.97 8.13
CA SER A 149 12.04 11.39 7.95
C SER A 149 10.55 11.58 7.69
N VAL A 150 9.99 12.63 8.28
CA VAL A 150 8.59 13.00 8.10
C VAL A 150 8.55 14.41 7.51
N GLU A 151 8.03 14.52 6.29
CA GLU A 151 7.80 15.79 5.61
C GLU A 151 6.36 16.22 5.89
N ILE A 152 6.16 17.50 6.19
CA ILE A 152 4.85 18.10 6.47
C ILE A 152 4.66 19.27 5.51
N GLN A 153 3.55 19.30 4.80
CA GLN A 153 3.25 20.35 3.83
C GLN A 153 1.75 20.68 3.79
N HIS A 154 1.43 21.95 3.62
CA HIS A 154 0.07 22.41 3.38
C HIS A 154 -0.34 22.23 1.91
N HIS A 155 -1.49 21.59 1.68
CA HIS A 155 -2.08 21.39 0.36
C HIS A 155 -3.52 21.87 0.35
N SER A 156 -4.06 22.13 -0.84
CA SER A 156 -5.49 22.41 -1.01
C SER A 156 -6.35 21.27 -0.44
N SER A 157 -7.45 21.60 0.22
CA SER A 157 -8.34 20.61 0.83
C SER A 157 -8.87 19.59 -0.18
N LEU A 158 -8.77 18.31 0.21
CA LEU A 158 -9.29 17.18 -0.54
C LEU A 158 -10.58 16.75 0.13
N TYR A 159 -11.61 16.57 -0.69
CA TYR A 159 -12.92 16.15 -0.23
C TYR A 159 -13.22 14.75 -0.75
N SER A 160 -13.80 13.92 0.12
CA SER A 160 -14.33 12.63 -0.33
C SER A 160 -15.55 12.86 -1.23
N LEU A 161 -15.57 12.19 -2.38
CA LEU A 161 -16.71 12.20 -3.29
C LEU A 161 -17.80 11.27 -2.75
N THR A 162 -19.00 11.80 -2.59
CA THR A 162 -20.18 11.04 -2.16
C THR A 162 -21.02 10.63 -3.37
N VAL A 163 -21.93 9.67 -3.18
CA VAL A 163 -22.92 9.28 -4.20
C VAL A 163 -23.78 10.47 -4.62
N ASP A 164 -24.07 11.41 -3.71
CA ASP A 164 -24.82 12.62 -4.01
C ASP A 164 -24.05 13.56 -4.93
N ASP A 165 -22.73 13.69 -4.76
CA ASP A 165 -21.89 14.47 -5.67
C ASP A 165 -21.89 13.87 -7.08
N ILE A 166 -21.82 12.54 -7.17
CA ILE A 166 -21.92 11.81 -8.43
C ILE A 166 -23.30 12.02 -9.06
N THR A 167 -24.36 11.99 -8.25
CA THR A 167 -25.74 12.19 -8.72
C THR A 167 -25.98 13.61 -9.22
N LYS A 168 -25.44 14.62 -8.51
CA LYS A 168 -25.46 16.03 -8.94
C LYS A 168 -24.67 16.23 -10.23
N ALA A 169 -23.47 15.65 -10.34
CA ALA A 169 -22.67 15.68 -11.56
C ALA A 169 -23.41 15.00 -12.74
N ARG A 170 -24.09 13.88 -12.49
CA ARG A 170 -24.89 13.16 -13.48
C ARG A 170 -26.10 13.96 -13.94
N GLN A 171 -26.77 14.67 -13.03
CA GLN A 171 -27.89 15.57 -13.37
C GLN A 171 -27.42 16.78 -14.18
N SER A 172 -26.25 17.33 -13.87
CA SER A 172 -25.57 18.35 -14.68
C SER A 172 -25.20 17.83 -16.07
N LEU A 173 -24.79 16.55 -16.18
CA LEU A 173 -24.45 15.91 -17.45
C LEU A 173 -25.67 15.59 -18.32
N ASN A 174 -26.88 15.51 -17.77
CA ASN A 174 -28.09 15.30 -18.57
C ASN A 174 -28.44 16.50 -19.48
N GLY A 175 -27.68 17.60 -19.40
CA GLY A 175 -27.70 18.71 -20.38
C GLY A 175 -26.69 18.58 -21.52
N LEU A 176 -25.84 17.54 -21.55
CA LEU A 176 -24.83 17.29 -22.59
C LEU A 176 -24.83 15.79 -22.94
N ASP A 177 -25.38 15.45 -24.10
CA ASP A 177 -25.39 14.09 -24.66
C ASP A 177 -23.99 13.44 -24.63
N GLY A 178 -23.79 12.44 -23.76
CA GLY A 178 -22.46 11.85 -23.55
C GLY A 178 -22.48 10.55 -22.73
N LYS A 179 -23.35 9.59 -23.09
CA LYS A 179 -23.62 8.36 -22.31
C LYS A 179 -22.54 7.25 -22.35
N VAL A 180 -21.30 7.50 -22.81
CA VAL A 180 -20.29 6.42 -22.96
C VAL A 180 -19.06 6.58 -22.04
N LEU A 181 -18.83 7.74 -21.44
CA LEU A 181 -17.57 8.02 -20.72
C LEU A 181 -17.54 7.61 -19.23
N VAL A 182 -18.67 7.69 -18.51
CA VAL A 182 -18.65 7.59 -17.03
C VAL A 182 -18.48 6.14 -16.53
N MET A 183 -19.03 5.15 -17.23
CA MET A 183 -18.89 3.74 -16.82
C MET A 183 -17.47 3.22 -17.07
N ASN A 184 -16.81 3.71 -18.13
CA ASN A 184 -15.40 3.43 -18.40
C ASN A 184 -14.50 4.03 -17.32
N LEU A 185 -14.79 5.23 -16.80
CA LEU A 185 -13.98 5.89 -15.78
C LEU A 185 -14.01 5.19 -14.41
N LEU A 186 -15.15 4.58 -14.01
CA LEU A 186 -15.26 3.83 -12.75
C LEU A 186 -14.58 2.46 -12.81
N ILE A 187 -14.68 1.77 -13.95
CA ILE A 187 -13.95 0.52 -14.18
C ILE A 187 -12.45 0.83 -14.31
N LEU A 188 -12.07 1.90 -15.03
CA LEU A 188 -10.70 2.38 -15.08
C LEU A 188 -10.20 2.85 -13.72
N SER A 189 -11.02 3.38 -12.81
CA SER A 189 -10.56 3.81 -11.49
C SER A 189 -10.37 2.64 -10.52
N ILE A 190 -11.21 1.59 -10.61
CA ILE A 190 -11.02 0.35 -9.84
C ILE A 190 -9.84 -0.45 -10.41
N ILE A 191 -9.73 -0.54 -11.74
CA ILE A 191 -8.56 -1.13 -12.41
C ILE A 191 -7.33 -0.28 -12.15
N HIS A 192 -7.39 1.05 -12.13
CA HIS A 192 -6.28 1.91 -11.69
C HIS A 192 -6.01 1.75 -10.20
N LEU A 193 -6.98 1.52 -9.32
CA LEU A 193 -6.69 1.29 -7.90
C LEU A 193 -5.93 -0.04 -7.74
N LEU A 194 -6.35 -1.07 -8.46
CA LEU A 194 -5.69 -2.38 -8.48
C LEU A 194 -4.32 -2.31 -9.19
N PHE A 195 -4.22 -1.60 -10.30
CA PHE A 195 -2.96 -1.38 -11.03
C PHE A 195 -2.02 -0.44 -10.29
N ARG A 196 -2.51 0.57 -9.57
CA ARG A 196 -1.72 1.49 -8.74
C ARG A 196 -1.27 0.80 -7.45
N TYR A 197 -2.03 -0.17 -6.93
CA TYR A 197 -1.49 -1.12 -5.94
C TYR A 197 -0.37 -2.01 -6.51
N CYS A 198 -0.45 -2.40 -7.80
CA CYS A 198 0.61 -3.17 -8.47
C CYS A 198 1.81 -2.33 -8.96
N TYR A 199 1.63 -1.05 -9.29
CA TYR A 199 2.64 -0.19 -9.94
C TYR A 199 3.13 0.99 -9.10
N SER A 200 2.45 1.39 -8.03
CA SER A 200 2.84 2.56 -7.21
C SER A 200 3.92 2.23 -6.18
N ILE A 201 4.87 1.38 -6.56
CA ILE A 201 6.11 1.12 -5.84
C ILE A 201 7.34 1.44 -6.70
N TRP A 202 7.26 2.57 -7.42
CA TRP A 202 8.39 3.33 -7.93
C TRP A 202 8.30 4.77 -7.40
#